data_AF-X1CAX1-F1
#
_entry.id   AF-X1CAX1-F1
#
_cell.length_a   1.000
_cell.length_b   1.000
_cell.length_c   1.000
_cell.angle_alpha   90.00
_cell.angle_beta   90.00
_cell.angle_gamma   90.00
#
_symmetry.space_group_name_H-M   'P 1'
#
loop_
_entity.id
_entity.type
_entity.pdbx_description
1 polymer ?
#
loop_
_entity_poly.entity_id
_entity_poly.type
_entity_poly.pdbx_seq_one_letter_code
_entity_poly.pdbx_strand_id
1 'polypeptide(L)' 'ISYDTLAKAVYIELEKTRVAKTKEFAPEVFLDFDYKGELIGVELLNPGTLYLRKIAKTFHKPELARVHPRVIAEKAYV' A
#
# COMPACT_ATOMS: atom_id res chain seq x y z
N ILE A 1 -6.62 -0.59 -6.03
CA ILE A 1 -6.71 0.42 -4.94
C ILE A 1 -8.13 0.42 -4.41
N SER A 2 -8.31 0.05 -3.17
CA SER A 2 -9.57 0.07 -2.43
C SER A 2 -9.40 0.91 -1.17
N TYR A 3 -10.52 1.33 -0.59
CA TYR A 3 -10.54 2.00 0.70
C TYR A 3 -11.52 1.27 1.61
N ASP A 4 -11.07 1.02 2.84
CA ASP A 4 -11.91 0.52 3.92
C ASP A 4 -12.24 1.71 4.84
N THR A 5 -13.52 2.10 4.85
CA THR A 5 -14.02 3.22 5.66
C THR A 5 -14.06 2.90 7.15
N LEU A 6 -14.19 1.62 7.52
CA LEU A 6 -14.20 1.17 8.91
C LEU A 6 -12.79 1.21 9.49
N ALA A 7 -11.82 0.69 8.74
CA ALA A 7 -10.40 0.71 9.12
C ALA A 7 -9.71 2.05 8.86
N LYS A 8 -10.37 2.96 8.11
CA LYS A 8 -9.80 4.21 7.58
C LYS A 8 -8.51 3.97 6.79
N ALA A 9 -8.47 2.87 6.04
CA ALA A 9 -7.25 2.38 5.42
C ALA A 9 -7.37 2.34 3.90
N VAL A 10 -6.35 2.82 3.19
CA VAL A 10 -6.20 2.61 1.75
C VAL A 10 -5.38 1.36 1.51
N TYR A 11 -5.93 0.43 0.73
CA TYR A 11 -5.24 -0.77 0.28
C TYR A 11 -4.86 -0.67 -1.19
N ILE A 12 -3.60 -0.94 -1.49
CA ILE A 12 -3.05 -1.06 -2.83
C ILE A 12 -2.62 -2.51 -3.01
N GLU A 13 -3.50 -3.32 -3.59
CA GLU A 13 -3.19 -4.67 -4.06
C GLU A 13 -2.36 -4.59 -5.35
N LEU A 14 -1.20 -5.23 -5.35
CA LEU A 14 -0.29 -5.34 -6.51
C LEU A 14 -0.51 -6.66 -7.26
N GLU A 15 -0.76 -7.73 -6.51
CA GLU A 15 -0.93 -9.08 -7.05
C GLU A 15 -2.02 -9.81 -6.30
N LYS A 16 -2.90 -10.50 -7.05
CA LYS A 16 -4.04 -11.24 -6.49
C LYS A 16 -3.60 -12.61 -5.95
N THR A 17 -3.00 -12.62 -4.77
CA THR A 17 -2.49 -13.82 -4.10
C THR A 17 -2.67 -13.74 -2.58
N ARG A 18 -2.34 -14.81 -1.87
CA ARG A 18 -2.51 -14.91 -0.42
C ARG A 18 -1.40 -14.16 0.31
N VAL A 19 -1.79 -13.29 1.25
CA VAL A 19 -0.88 -12.71 2.24
C VAL A 19 -0.35 -13.78 3.17
N ALA A 20 0.97 -13.95 3.19
CA ALA A 20 1.67 -14.82 4.13
C ALA A 20 2.21 -14.05 5.33
N LYS A 21 2.62 -12.79 5.14
CA LYS A 21 3.16 -11.94 6.20
C LYS A 21 2.90 -10.46 5.92
N THR A 22 2.52 -9.73 6.96
CA THR A 22 2.45 -8.27 6.96
C THR A 22 3.61 -7.70 7.79
N LYS A 23 4.22 -6.61 7.36
CA LYS A 23 5.25 -5.88 8.12
C LYS A 23 4.97 -4.38 8.12
N GLU A 24 5.11 -3.75 9.27
CA GLU A 24 5.17 -2.29 9.35
C GLU A 24 6.49 -1.79 8.74
N PHE A 25 6.39 -0.91 7.75
CA PHE A 25 7.54 -0.32 7.05
C PHE A 25 7.87 1.08 7.59
N ALA A 26 6.84 1.81 8.00
CA ALA A 26 6.88 3.10 8.65
C ALA A 26 5.60 3.25 9.48
N PRO A 27 5.50 4.22 10.41
CA PRO A 27 4.26 4.47 11.13
C PRO A 27 3.08 4.59 10.17
N GLU A 28 2.03 3.81 10.42
CA GLU A 28 0.79 3.78 9.64
C GLU A 28 0.93 3.24 8.19
N VAL A 29 2.06 2.61 7.86
CA VAL A 29 2.35 2.02 6.54
C VAL A 29 2.76 0.56 6.68
N PHE A 30 1.92 -0.32 6.15
CA PHE A 30 2.10 -1.77 6.22
C PHE A 30 2.29 -2.36 4.83
N LEU A 31 3.14 -3.37 4.75
CA LEU A 31 3.50 -4.06 3.52
C LEU A 31 3.14 -5.54 3.64
N ASP A 32 2.39 -6.04 2.67
CA ASP A 32 1.97 -7.43 2.59
C ASP A 32 2.87 -8.22 1.66
N PHE A 33 3.30 -9.38 2.14
CA PHE A 33 4.22 -10.27 1.44
C PHE A 33 3.59 -11.65 1.24
N ASP A 34 3.92 -12.27 0.12
CA ASP A 34 3.61 -13.67 -0.14
C ASP A 34 4.60 -14.63 0.58
N TYR A 35 4.45 -15.93 0.35
CA TYR A 35 5.32 -16.96 0.97
C TYR A 35 6.77 -16.94 0.44
N LYS A 36 7.02 -16.31 -0.71
CA LYS A 36 8.36 -16.12 -1.28
C LYS A 36 9.03 -14.84 -0.77
N GLY A 37 8.27 -13.99 -0.06
CA GLY A 37 8.74 -12.70 0.41
C GLY A 37 8.61 -11.58 -0.63
N GLU A 38 7.81 -11.78 -1.67
CA GLU A 38 7.52 -10.76 -2.68
C GLU A 38 6.45 -9.81 -2.16
N LEU A 39 6.61 -8.50 -2.42
CA LEU A 39 5.64 -7.48 -2.03
C LEU A 39 4.41 -7.58 -2.93
N ILE A 40 3.25 -7.84 -2.33
CA ILE A 40 1.97 -8.06 -3.03
C ILE A 40 0.89 -7.04 -2.65
N GLY A 41 1.09 -6.29 -1.57
CA GLY A 41 0.13 -5.29 -1.11
C GLY A 41 0.76 -4.19 -0.27
N VAL A 42 0.11 -3.03 -0.24
CA VAL A 42 0.43 -1.90 0.65
C VAL A 42 -0.84 -1.43 1.33
N GLU A 43 -0.80 -1.28 2.65
CA GLU A 43 -1.88 -0.71 3.46
C GLU A 43 -1.41 0.60 4.09
N LEU A 44 -2.24 1.63 3.99
CA LEU A 44 -1.99 2.97 4.51
C LEU A 44 -3.15 3.36 5.45
N LEU A 45 -2.93 3.40 6.76
CA LEU A 45 -3.96 3.81 7.74
C LEU A 45 -4.20 5.33 7.73
N ASN A 46 -3.25 6.08 7.20
CA ASN A 46 -3.40 7.51 6.97
C ASN A 46 -2.84 7.82 5.58
N PRO A 47 -3.62 8.42 4.66
CA PRO A 47 -3.23 8.62 3.27
C PRO A 47 -2.12 9.67 3.05
N GLY A 48 -1.32 10.00 4.07
CA GLY A 48 -0.08 10.78 3.97
C GLY A 48 0.94 10.10 3.05
N THR A 49 1.08 10.62 1.83
CA THR A 49 1.64 9.88 0.67
C THR A 49 3.17 9.83 0.55
N LEU A 50 3.93 10.10 1.61
CA LEU A 50 5.39 10.22 1.53
C LEU A 50 6.11 8.89 1.20
N TYR A 51 5.47 7.73 1.43
CA TYR A 51 6.18 6.45 1.40
C TYR A 51 6.08 5.68 0.08
N LEU A 52 5.10 5.93 -0.80
CA LEU A 52 4.91 5.10 -2.01
C LEU A 52 6.10 5.14 -2.97
N ARG A 53 6.71 6.30 -3.17
CA ARG A 53 7.93 6.41 -3.99
C ARG A 53 9.12 5.65 -3.38
N LYS A 54 9.24 5.67 -2.05
CA LYS A 54 10.29 4.95 -1.32
C LYS A 54 10.08 3.44 -1.42
N ILE A 55 8.83 2.98 -1.26
CA ILE A 55 8.46 1.56 -1.39
C ILE A 55 8.71 1.09 -2.82
N ALA A 56 8.27 1.86 -3.83
CA ALA A 56 8.48 1.56 -5.25
C ALA A 56 9.95 1.28 -5.57
N LYS A 57 10.86 2.13 -5.07
CA LYS A 57 12.31 1.97 -5.24
C LYS A 57 12.86 0.76 -4.48
N THR A 58 12.43 0.56 -3.23
CA THR A 58 12.96 -0.48 -2.33
C THR A 58 12.60 -1.89 -2.83
N PHE A 59 11.38 -2.05 -3.34
CA PHE A 59 10.83 -3.35 -3.74
C PHE A 59 10.73 -3.54 -5.26
N HIS A 60 11.30 -2.62 -6.04
CA HIS A 60 11.30 -2.65 -7.52
C HIS A 60 9.88 -2.76 -8.13
N LYS A 61 8.92 -2.03 -7.55
CA LYS A 61 7.51 -1.95 -7.99
C LYS A 61 7.22 -0.56 -8.57
N PRO A 62 7.64 -0.25 -9.81
CA PRO A 62 7.55 1.10 -10.39
C PRO A 62 6.11 1.63 -10.52
N GLU A 63 5.11 0.75 -10.58
CA GLU A 63 3.68 1.07 -10.58
C GLU A 63 3.26 1.87 -9.33
N LEU A 64 3.87 1.63 -8.17
CA LEU A 64 3.59 2.38 -6.94
C LEU A 64 4.03 3.84 -7.03
N ALA A 65 5.11 4.13 -7.78
CA ALA A 65 5.58 5.50 -7.97
C ALA A 65 4.64 6.34 -8.85
N ARG A 66 3.74 5.68 -9.61
CA ARG A 66 2.76 6.31 -10.50
C ARG A 66 1.43 6.60 -9.82
N VAL A 67 1.21 6.09 -8.60
CA VAL A 67 -0.01 6.38 -7.84
C VAL A 67 0.01 7.84 -7.39
N HIS A 68 -0.86 8.64 -7.98
CA HIS A 68 -0.97 10.05 -7.65
C HIS A 68 -1.64 10.22 -6.27
N PRO A 69 -1.13 11.10 -5.38
CA PRO A 69 -1.71 11.28 -4.04
C PRO A 69 -3.21 11.59 -4.02
N ARG A 70 -3.68 12.32 -5.03
CA ARG A 70 -5.10 12.62 -5.21
C ARG A 70 -5.96 11.36 -5.36
N VAL A 71 -5.47 10.29 -6.00
CA VAL A 71 -6.21 9.03 -6.14
C VAL A 71 -6.42 8.36 -4.77
N ILE A 72 -5.45 8.50 -3.88
CA ILE A 72 -5.50 7.97 -2.51
C ILE A 72 -6.47 8.81 -1.68
N ALA A 73 -6.37 10.14 -1.76
CA ALA A 73 -7.27 11.06 -1.06
C ALA A 73 -8.72 10.91 -1.53
N GLU A 74 -8.96 10.85 -2.84
CA GLU A 74 -10.29 10.65 -3.42
C GLU A 74 -10.93 9.32 -3.03
N LYS A 75 -10.15 8.33 -2.61
CA LYS A 75 -10.69 7.06 -2.10
C LYS A 75 -10.91 7.09 -0.59
N ALA A 76 -10.12 7.87 0.15
CA ALA A 76 -10.16 7.94 1.61
C ALA A 76 -11.29 8.82 2.19
N TYR A 77 -11.83 9.75 1.40
CA TYR A 77 -12.82 10.74 1.85
C TYR A 77 -14.20 10.61 1.17
N VAL A 78 -14.55 9.43 0.64
CA VAL A 78 -15.90 9.14 0.09
C VAL A 78 -16.69 8.26 1.03
#